data_AF-A0AA88R2W2-F1
#
_entry.id   AF-A0AA88R2W2-F1
#
_cell.length_a   1.000
_cell.length_b   1.000
_cell.length_c   1.000
_cell.angle_alpha   90.00
_cell.angle_beta   90.00
_cell.angle_gamma   90.00
#
_symmetry.space_group_name_H-M   'P 1'
#
loop_
_entity.id
_entity.type
_entity.pdbx_description
1 polymer ?
#
loop_
_entity_poly.entity_id
_entity_poly.type
_entity_poly.pdbx_seq_one_letter_code
_entity_poly.pdbx_strand_id
1 'polypeptide(L)' 'MFIFWDLRAPWLEPLRGPNGLKKDIQPWQERRSAEYMTHAPLGSLNSVGGVATEINAVNY' A
#
# COMPACT_ATOMS: atom_id res chain seq x y z
N MET A 1 -2.34 14.20 14.40
CA MET A 1 -3.37 13.16 14.18
C MET A 1 -3.00 12.42 12.90
N PHE A 2 -2.72 11.12 12.95
CA PHE A 2 -2.43 10.33 11.74
C PHE A 2 -3.75 9.87 11.10
N ILE A 3 -3.98 10.25 9.83
CA ILE A 3 -5.31 10.23 9.17
C ILE A 3 -5.81 8.81 8.86
N PHE A 4 -4.92 7.81 8.79
CA PHE A 4 -5.24 6.46 8.32
C PHE A 4 -5.06 5.37 9.40
N TRP A 5 -4.92 5.76 10.67
CA TRP A 5 -4.61 4.81 11.75
C TRP A 5 -5.73 3.79 12.03
N ASP A 6 -6.97 4.10 11.64
CA ASP A 6 -8.11 3.20 11.80
C ASP A 6 -8.21 2.12 10.69
N LEU A 7 -7.30 2.13 9.70
CA LEU A 7 -7.27 1.14 8.63
C LEU A 7 -7.21 -0.29 9.20
N ARG A 8 -8.07 -1.16 8.65
CA ARG A 8 -8.05 -2.60 8.90
C ARG A 8 -7.97 -3.32 7.57
N ALA A 9 -6.96 -4.19 7.45
CA ALA A 9 -6.68 -4.94 6.24
C ALA A 9 -6.18 -6.34 6.62
N PRO A 10 -6.56 -7.39 5.88
CA PRO A 10 -6.21 -8.77 6.22
C PRO A 10 -4.69 -9.04 6.22
N TRP A 11 -3.91 -8.24 5.48
CA TRP A 11 -2.45 -8.32 5.50
C TRP A 11 -1.79 -7.52 6.63
N LEU A 12 -2.54 -6.71 7.39
CA LEU A 12 -2.05 -5.86 8.49
C LEU A 12 -2.60 -6.31 9.86
N GLU A 13 -3.82 -6.83 9.91
CA GLU A 13 -4.48 -7.29 11.14
C GLU A 13 -3.67 -8.30 11.97
N PRO A 14 -2.99 -9.30 11.36
CA PRO A 14 -2.14 -10.23 12.11
C PRO A 14 -0.99 -9.54 12.87
N LEU A 15 -0.58 -8.36 12.44
CA LEU A 15 0.54 -7.61 13.03
C LEU A 15 0.10 -6.62 14.11
N ARG A 16 -1.22 -6.43 14.33
CA ARG A 16 -1.78 -5.43 15.26
C ARG A 16 -1.61 -5.79 16.74
N GLY A 17 -1.12 -7.00 17.05
CA GLY A 17 -0.82 -7.45 18.41
C GLY A 17 0.52 -6.94 18.96
N PRO A 18 0.78 -7.10 20.28
CA PRO A 18 1.96 -6.54 20.96
C PRO A 18 3.32 -6.98 20.39
N ASN A 19 3.37 -8.17 19.77
CA ASN A 19 4.60 -8.75 19.20
C ASN A 19 4.67 -8.63 17.65
N GLY A 20 3.54 -8.33 17.00
CA GLY A 20 3.36 -8.52 15.56
C GLY A 20 4.19 -7.59 14.68
N LEU A 21 4.45 -6.36 15.13
CA LEU A 21 5.17 -5.36 14.33
C LEU A 21 6.70 -5.58 14.24
N LYS A 22 7.28 -6.55 14.97
CA LYS A 22 8.75 -6.68 15.06
C LYS A 22 9.34 -8.00 14.59
N LYS A 23 8.59 -9.11 14.64
CA LYS A 23 9.17 -10.44 14.43
C LYS A 23 8.37 -11.36 13.50
N ASP A 24 7.10 -11.04 13.25
CA ASP A 24 6.16 -11.99 12.65
C ASP A 24 5.72 -11.63 11.22
N ILE A 25 6.40 -10.65 10.58
CA ILE A 25 6.09 -10.23 9.21
C ILE A 25 6.37 -11.39 8.24
N GLN A 26 5.34 -11.81 7.51
CA GLN A 26 5.47 -12.86 6.50
C GLN A 26 5.82 -12.28 5.12
N PRO A 27 6.57 -13.00 4.27
CA PRO A 27 6.93 -12.52 2.93
C PRO A 27 5.74 -12.17 2.04
N TRP A 28 4.59 -12.85 2.20
CA TRP A 28 3.39 -12.54 1.43
C TRP A 28 2.73 -11.22 1.89
N GLN A 29 2.84 -10.85 3.17
CA GLN A 29 2.34 -9.57 3.68
C GLN A 29 3.18 -8.42 3.14
N GLU A 30 4.50 -8.60 3.05
CA GLU A 30 5.40 -7.64 2.43
C GLU A 30 5.05 -7.43 0.95
N ARG A 31 4.89 -8.51 0.18
CA ARG A 31 4.50 -8.43 -1.24
C ARG A 31 3.16 -7.74 -1.43
N ARG A 32 2.15 -8.07 -0.61
CA ARG A 32 0.84 -7.40 -0.66
C ARG A 32 0.94 -5.92 -0.31
N SER A 33 1.73 -5.57 0.71
CA SER A 33 1.94 -4.18 1.09
C SER A 33 2.63 -3.39 -0.04
N ALA A 34 3.63 -3.99 -0.69
CA ALA A 34 4.30 -3.40 -1.84
C ALA A 34 3.36 -3.22 -3.04
N GLU A 35 2.52 -4.22 -3.33
CA GLU A 35 1.52 -4.17 -4.41
C GLU A 35 0.55 -2.99 -4.23
N TYR A 36 -0.03 -2.82 -3.04
CA TYR A 36 -0.94 -1.71 -2.75
C TYR A 36 -0.25 -0.34 -2.75
N MET A 37 1.05 -0.29 -2.45
CA MET A 37 1.82 0.95 -2.51
C MET A 37 2.11 1.37 -3.95
N THR A 38 2.52 0.43 -4.81
CA THR A 38 2.87 0.73 -6.20
C THR A 38 1.66 0.89 -7.11
N HIS A 39 0.49 0.41 -6.68
CA HIS A 39 -0.80 0.58 -7.37
C HIS A 39 -1.73 1.48 -6.56
N ALA A 40 -1.19 2.55 -5.98
CA ALA A 40 -2.00 3.55 -5.33
C ALA A 40 -3.02 4.14 -6.35
N PRO A 41 -4.25 4.48 -5.92
CA PRO A 41 -5.31 4.96 -6.82
C PRO A 41 -5.08 6.44 -7.19
N LEU A 42 -3.96 6.70 -7.87
CA LEU A 42 -3.53 8.00 -8.37
C LEU A 42 -3.27 7.85 -9.87
N GLY A 43 -3.81 8.77 -10.66
CA GLY A 43 -3.59 8.79 -12.10
C GLY A 43 -4.25 9.98 -12.77
N SER A 44 -3.92 10.17 -14.05
CA SER A 44 -4.48 11.21 -14.90
C SER A 44 -5.75 10.73 -15.64
N LEU A 45 -6.49 11.67 -16.24
CA LEU A 45 -7.68 11.36 -17.05
C LEU A 45 -7.38 10.48 -18.28
N ASN A 46 -6.14 10.48 -18.78
CA ASN A 46 -5.71 9.66 -19.92
C ASN A 46 -5.02 8.36 -19.49
N SER A 47 -5.32 7.87 -18.29
CA SER A 47 -4.83 6.59 -17.76
C SER A 47 -3.31 6.52 -17.61
N VAL A 48 -2.65 7.62 -17.25
CA VAL A 48 -1.26 7.55 -16.76
C VAL A 48 -1.32 7.37 -15.25
N GLY A 49 -0.86 6.22 -14.76
CA GLY A 49 -0.77 5.91 -13.34
C GLY A 49 0.36 6.69 -12.66
N GLY A 50 0.13 7.13 -11.43
CA GLY A 50 1.10 7.89 -10.63
C GLY A 50 0.61 9.26 -10.18
N VAL A 51 1.52 10.04 -9.59
CA VAL A 51 1.29 11.43 -9.20
C VAL A 51 1.20 12.36 -10.42
N ALA A 52 0.72 13.58 -10.23
CA ALA A 52 0.49 14.52 -11.33
C ALA A 52 1.76 14.88 -12.14
N THR A 53 2.95 14.65 -11.60
CA THR A 53 4.24 14.90 -12.25
C THR A 53 4.90 13.64 -12.82
N GLU A 54 4.22 12.49 -12.78
CA GLU A 54 4.74 11.25 -13.36
C GLU A 54 4.85 11.37 -14.89
N ILE A 55 5.89 10.77 -15.47
CA ILE A 55 6.03 10.65 -16.92
C ILE A 55 5.03 9.61 -17.46
N ASN A 56 4.67 9.71 -18.74
CA ASN A 56 3.79 8.73 -19.39
C ASN A 56 4.49 7.38 -19.58
N ALA A 57 4.42 6.52 -18.56
CA ALA A 57 5.13 5.25 -18.51
C ALA A 57 4.24 4.05 -18.13
N VAL A 58 3.25 4.24 -17.25
CA VAL A 58 2.38 3.17 -16.75
C VAL A 58 0.94 3.48 -17.09
N ASN A 59 0.27 2.53 -17.73
CA ASN A 59 -1.18 2.57 -17.94
C ASN A 59 -1.85 1.74 -16.84
N TYR A 60 -2.57 2.44 -15.94
CA TYR A 60 -3.22 1.87 -14.75
C TYR A 60 -4.65 2.40 -14.61
#